data_AF-A0A9E2DHR6-F1
#
_entry.id   AF-A0A9E2DHR6-F1
#
_cell.length_a   1.000
_cell.length_b   1.000
_cell.length_c   1.000
_cell.angle_alpha   90.00
_cell.angle_beta   90.00
_cell.angle_gamma   90.00
#
_symmetry.space_group_name_H-M   'P 1'
#
loop_
_entity.id
_entity.type
_entity.pdbx_description
1 polymer ?
#
loop_
_entity_poly.entity_id
_entity_poly.type
_entity_poly.pdbx_seq_one_letter_code
_entity_poly.pdbx_strand_id
1 'polypeptide(L)'
;MHIISPQERCSKYFQYSDFISCGETQRAIQLANLPQDSRTIAAIDHIATRILDPVVEQFGEIKLTYGLCSNDLLLQIKKRPSPGIAPQLDQHAGYEVNSKRNRICKRDGFACDFYALNTDSLIVAKWIVTYLPFDRLYFYGKNRPIHISIAPENSFAITLLEQAPSERRIPKNIKKEQFLLKE
;
A
#
# COMPACT_ATOMS: atom_id res chain seq x y z
N MET A 1 -13.84 -17.46 12.50
CA MET A 1 -12.64 -16.61 12.38
C MET A 1 -11.72 -17.33 11.42
N HIS A 2 -11.55 -16.83 10.19
CA HIS A 2 -10.67 -17.49 9.22
C HIS A 2 -9.24 -17.12 9.60
N ILE A 3 -8.51 -18.06 10.16
CA ILE A 3 -7.09 -17.88 10.49
C ILE A 3 -6.34 -18.24 9.20
N ILE A 4 -5.74 -17.25 8.55
CA ILE A 4 -4.86 -17.51 7.41
C ILE A 4 -3.51 -18.04 7.89
N SER A 5 -2.91 -18.92 7.10
CA SER A 5 -1.48 -19.22 7.23
C SER A 5 -0.67 -18.13 6.54
N PRO A 6 0.35 -17.50 7.15
CA PRO A 6 1.15 -16.50 6.46
C PRO A 6 1.83 -17.01 5.17
N GLN A 7 2.11 -18.31 5.08
CA GLN A 7 2.70 -18.93 3.89
C GLN A 7 1.66 -19.29 2.82
N GLU A 8 0.38 -19.11 3.11
CA GLU A 8 -0.69 -19.31 2.13
C GLU A 8 -0.60 -18.27 1.02
N ARG A 9 -0.80 -18.71 -0.22
CA ARG A 9 -0.79 -17.83 -1.38
C ARG A 9 -2.06 -16.98 -1.39
N CYS A 10 -1.90 -15.68 -1.47
CA CYS A 10 -3.01 -14.77 -1.71
C CYS A 10 -3.16 -14.43 -3.20
N SER A 11 -2.20 -14.80 -4.06
CA SER A 11 -2.32 -14.68 -5.51
C SER A 11 -1.32 -15.56 -6.28
N LYS A 12 -1.23 -15.37 -7.61
CA LYS A 12 -0.30 -16.09 -8.49
C LYS A 12 1.16 -15.81 -8.18
N TYR A 13 1.50 -14.67 -7.58
CA TYR A 13 2.89 -14.33 -7.25
C TYR A 13 3.16 -14.05 -5.78
N PHE A 14 2.13 -13.91 -4.94
CA PHE A 14 2.29 -13.47 -3.55
C PHE A 14 1.70 -14.44 -2.52
N GLN A 15 2.33 -14.45 -1.34
CA GLN A 15 1.84 -15.02 -0.09
C GLN A 15 1.42 -13.91 0.86
N TYR A 16 0.57 -14.21 1.84
CA TYR A 16 0.19 -13.21 2.84
C TYR A 16 1.40 -12.66 3.62
N SER A 17 2.45 -13.46 3.82
CA SER A 17 3.69 -13.04 4.47
C SER A 17 4.38 -11.87 3.76
N ASP A 18 4.20 -11.74 2.44
CA ASP A 18 4.82 -10.66 1.67
C ASP A 18 4.23 -9.30 2.02
N PHE A 19 2.93 -9.26 2.37
CA PHE A 19 2.26 -8.05 2.84
C PHE A 19 2.43 -7.83 4.34
N ILE A 20 2.53 -8.90 5.11
CA ILE A 20 2.60 -8.84 6.57
C ILE A 20 3.97 -8.40 7.05
N SER A 21 5.05 -8.81 6.36
CA SER A 21 6.43 -8.74 6.86
C SER A 21 7.33 -7.71 6.16
N CYS A 22 6.90 -7.11 5.05
CA CYS A 22 7.77 -6.29 4.20
C CYS A 22 8.20 -4.94 4.79
N GLY A 23 7.46 -4.39 5.76
CA GLY A 23 7.70 -3.07 6.33
C GLY A 23 8.97 -2.96 7.18
N GLU A 24 9.65 -1.81 7.14
CA GLU A 24 10.86 -1.53 7.93
C GLU A 24 10.66 -1.83 9.43
N THR A 25 9.63 -1.24 10.05
CA THR A 25 9.32 -1.44 11.47
C THR A 25 9.03 -2.90 11.78
N GLN A 26 8.31 -3.59 10.87
CA GLN A 26 7.98 -4.99 11.07
C GLN A 26 9.22 -5.89 11.01
N ARG A 27 10.14 -5.63 10.08
CA ARG A 27 11.43 -6.34 10.01
C ARG A 27 12.29 -6.12 11.24
N ALA A 28 12.24 -4.92 11.82
CA ALA A 28 13.03 -4.57 13.01
C ALA A 28 12.46 -5.17 14.30
N ILE A 29 11.13 -5.13 14.47
CA ILE A 29 10.47 -5.53 15.72
C ILE A 29 10.03 -7.00 15.71
N GLN A 30 9.75 -7.57 14.54
CA GLN A 30 9.31 -8.95 14.34
C GLN A 30 8.09 -9.35 15.19
N LEU A 31 7.16 -8.42 15.42
CA LEU A 31 5.91 -8.72 16.14
C LEU A 31 4.92 -9.50 15.27
N ALA A 32 3.89 -10.09 15.89
CA ALA A 32 2.83 -10.77 15.18
C ALA A 32 1.87 -9.78 14.48
N ASN A 33 2.19 -9.37 13.25
CA ASN A 33 1.41 -8.41 12.46
C ASN A 33 0.38 -9.13 11.58
N LEU A 34 -0.50 -9.94 12.18
CA LEU A 34 -1.47 -10.75 11.41
C LEU A 34 -2.80 -10.01 11.24
N PRO A 35 -3.43 -10.06 10.05
CA PRO A 35 -4.76 -9.48 9.86
C PRO A 35 -5.79 -10.26 10.70
N GLN A 36 -6.62 -9.54 11.44
CA GLN A 36 -7.67 -10.15 12.28
C GLN A 36 -9.05 -10.05 11.62
N ASP A 37 -9.27 -9.07 10.75
CA ASP A 37 -10.52 -8.91 10.02
C ASP A 37 -10.46 -9.66 8.67
N SER A 38 -11.46 -10.50 8.41
CA SER A 38 -11.54 -11.27 7.16
C SER A 38 -11.68 -10.36 5.93
N ARG A 39 -12.18 -9.14 6.08
CA ARG A 39 -12.24 -8.16 4.99
C ARG A 39 -10.86 -7.62 4.65
N THR A 40 -9.94 -7.52 5.62
CA THR A 40 -8.54 -7.19 5.36
C THR A 40 -7.87 -8.30 4.53
N ILE A 41 -8.09 -9.56 4.91
CA ILE A 41 -7.59 -10.73 4.17
C ILE A 41 -8.09 -10.73 2.72
N ALA A 42 -9.40 -10.53 2.53
CA ALA A 42 -10.00 -10.45 1.20
C ALA A 42 -9.47 -9.25 0.39
N ALA A 43 -9.21 -8.11 1.03
CA ALA A 43 -8.65 -6.95 0.35
C ALA A 43 -7.17 -7.13 -0.03
N ILE A 44 -6.40 -7.92 0.74
CA ILE A 44 -5.03 -8.31 0.38
C ILE A 44 -5.04 -9.22 -0.86
N ASP A 45 -5.90 -10.25 -0.89
CA ASP A 45 -6.09 -11.08 -2.09
C ASP A 45 -6.49 -10.19 -3.29
N HIS A 46 -7.45 -9.29 -3.09
CA HIS A 46 -7.94 -8.44 -4.16
C HIS A 46 -6.85 -7.52 -4.75
N ILE A 47 -6.04 -6.85 -3.91
CA ILE A 47 -4.95 -6.00 -4.42
C ILE A 47 -3.85 -6.83 -5.09
N ALA A 48 -3.55 -8.02 -4.55
CA ALA A 48 -2.54 -8.92 -5.10
C ALA A 48 -2.96 -9.38 -6.50
N THR A 49 -4.18 -9.89 -6.63
CA THR A 49 -4.70 -10.47 -7.87
C THR A 49 -5.05 -9.39 -8.92
N ARG A 50 -5.55 -8.22 -8.53
CA ARG A 50 -6.00 -7.19 -9.48
C ARG A 50 -4.98 -6.14 -9.86
N ILE A 51 -3.98 -5.93 -9.02
CA ILE A 51 -2.97 -4.89 -9.25
C ILE A 51 -1.59 -5.51 -9.35
N LEU A 52 -1.14 -6.22 -8.31
CA LEU A 52 0.26 -6.64 -8.25
C LEU A 52 0.60 -7.77 -9.22
N ASP A 53 -0.27 -8.75 -9.41
CA ASP A 53 -0.07 -9.82 -10.39
C ASP A 53 0.06 -9.25 -11.82
N PRO A 54 -0.85 -8.39 -12.32
CA PRO A 54 -0.67 -7.72 -13.60
C PRO A 54 0.61 -6.87 -13.71
N VAL A 55 0.99 -6.18 -12.62
CA VAL A 55 2.25 -5.41 -12.59
C VAL A 55 3.45 -6.35 -12.73
N VAL A 56 3.44 -7.50 -12.05
CA VAL A 56 4.50 -8.50 -12.17
C VAL A 56 4.55 -9.09 -13.58
N GLU A 57 3.40 -9.38 -14.18
CA GLU A 57 3.32 -9.89 -15.55
C GLU A 57 3.84 -8.88 -16.58
N GLN A 58 3.64 -7.58 -16.35
CA GLN A 58 4.06 -6.52 -17.26
C GLN A 58 5.53 -6.09 -17.06
N PHE A 59 6.00 -6.00 -15.81
CA PHE A 59 7.28 -5.35 -15.46
C PHE A 59 8.30 -6.30 -14.80
N GLY A 60 7.93 -7.55 -14.57
CA GLY A 60 8.75 -8.53 -13.88
C GLY A 60 8.69 -8.39 -12.36
N GLU A 61 9.75 -8.84 -11.70
CA GLU A 61 9.78 -8.90 -10.24
C GLU A 61 9.58 -7.54 -9.57
N ILE A 62 8.70 -7.52 -8.55
CA ILE A 62 8.48 -6.37 -7.70
C ILE A 62 8.84 -6.69 -6.25
N LYS A 63 9.20 -5.65 -5.51
CA LYS A 63 9.51 -5.72 -4.08
C LYS A 63 8.52 -4.88 -3.29
N LEU A 64 7.73 -5.54 -2.43
CA LEU A 64 6.92 -4.86 -1.43
C LEU A 64 7.82 -4.24 -0.35
N THR A 65 7.52 -3.01 0.04
CA THR A 65 8.26 -2.25 1.05
C THR A 65 7.42 -1.83 2.24
N TYR A 66 6.10 -1.86 2.10
CA TYR A 66 5.16 -1.65 3.20
C TYR A 66 3.81 -2.27 2.85
N GLY A 67 3.16 -2.88 3.84
CA GLY A 67 1.93 -3.65 3.65
C GLY A 67 1.04 -3.50 4.86
N LEU A 68 0.65 -4.59 5.52
CA LEU A 68 -0.29 -4.54 6.63
C LEU A 68 0.26 -3.70 7.80
N CYS A 69 -0.58 -2.83 8.35
CA CYS A 69 -0.34 -2.10 9.59
C CYS A 69 -1.44 -2.40 10.61
N SER A 70 -1.28 -3.48 11.36
CA SER A 70 -2.14 -3.78 12.51
C SER A 70 -2.07 -2.69 13.59
N ASN A 71 -3.01 -2.70 14.53
CA ASN A 71 -2.97 -1.77 15.67
C ASN A 71 -1.64 -1.86 16.45
N ASP A 72 -1.09 -3.05 16.62
CA ASP A 72 0.16 -3.25 17.38
C ASP A 72 1.38 -2.71 16.63
N LEU A 73 1.44 -2.93 15.30
CA LEU A 73 2.48 -2.33 14.47
C LEU A 73 2.36 -0.80 14.45
N LEU A 74 1.14 -0.28 14.33
CA LEU A 74 0.84 1.15 14.40
C LEU A 74 1.36 1.77 15.71
N LEU A 75 1.17 1.10 16.84
CA LEU A 75 1.68 1.56 18.13
C LEU A 75 3.21 1.62 18.17
N GLN A 76 3.92 0.68 17.51
CA GLN A 76 5.38 0.76 17.39
C GLN A 76 5.82 1.92 16.50
N ILE A 77 5.16 2.13 15.36
CA ILE A 77 5.49 3.24 14.45
C ILE A 77 5.34 4.59 15.17
N LYS A 78 4.27 4.76 15.97
CA LYS A 78 4.01 5.99 16.73
C LYS A 78 5.05 6.34 17.80
N LYS A 79 5.92 5.40 18.19
CA LYS A 79 7.03 5.68 19.11
C LYS A 79 8.19 6.43 18.46
N ARG A 80 8.25 6.47 17.11
CA ARG A 80 9.29 7.22 16.37
C ARG A 80 9.07 8.73 16.56
N PRO A 81 10.12 9.56 16.68
CA PRO A 81 9.99 11.02 16.81
C PRO A 81 9.24 11.68 15.65
N SER A 82 9.42 11.15 14.43
CA SER A 82 8.68 11.55 13.24
C SER A 82 8.12 10.29 12.57
N PRO A 83 6.90 9.87 12.95
CA PRO A 83 6.34 8.59 12.51
C PRO A 83 5.85 8.65 11.06
N GLY A 84 5.60 9.85 10.50
CA GLY A 84 5.28 10.03 9.09
C GLY A 84 3.99 9.38 8.60
N ILE A 85 3.05 9.06 9.49
CA ILE A 85 1.80 8.35 9.19
C ILE A 85 0.56 9.19 9.49
N ALA A 86 -0.52 8.92 8.77
CA ALA A 86 -1.85 9.50 8.99
C ALA A 86 -2.89 8.38 9.16
N PRO A 87 -2.98 7.72 10.34
CA PRO A 87 -3.68 6.43 10.49
C PRO A 87 -5.13 6.41 10.03
N GLN A 88 -5.85 7.52 10.19
CA GLN A 88 -7.27 7.61 9.79
C GLN A 88 -7.48 7.62 8.27
N LEU A 89 -6.42 7.88 7.50
CA LEU A 89 -6.42 7.96 6.03
C LEU A 89 -5.58 6.85 5.38
N ASP A 90 -4.94 6.02 6.20
CA ASP A 90 -3.93 5.06 5.78
C ASP A 90 -4.55 3.66 5.60
N GLN A 91 -4.80 3.28 4.34
CA GLN A 91 -5.39 1.98 3.96
C GLN A 91 -4.46 0.79 4.23
N HIS A 92 -3.21 0.98 4.67
CA HIS A 92 -2.36 -0.12 5.16
C HIS A 92 -2.97 -0.83 6.38
N ALA A 93 -3.85 -0.15 7.14
CA ALA A 93 -4.59 -0.77 8.24
C ALA A 93 -5.78 -1.62 7.78
N GLY A 94 -6.12 -1.62 6.49
CA GLY A 94 -7.24 -2.37 5.97
C GLY A 94 -8.57 -2.11 6.70
N TYR A 95 -9.20 -3.19 7.14
CA TYR A 95 -10.41 -3.17 7.96
C TYR A 95 -10.15 -3.32 9.46
N GLU A 96 -8.87 -3.31 9.87
CA GLU A 96 -8.48 -3.53 11.25
C GLU A 96 -9.00 -2.43 12.20
N VAL A 97 -9.15 -2.81 13.46
CA VAL A 97 -9.67 -1.97 14.53
C VAL A 97 -8.64 -1.75 15.62
N ASN A 98 -8.76 -0.64 16.34
CA ASN A 98 -7.95 -0.38 17.53
C ASN A 98 -8.47 -1.14 18.76
N SER A 99 -7.81 -0.97 19.90
CA SER A 99 -8.21 -1.60 21.19
C SER A 99 -9.62 -1.25 21.67
N LYS A 100 -10.22 -0.16 21.15
CA LYS A 100 -11.62 0.24 21.41
C LYS A 100 -12.60 -0.27 20.36
N ARG A 101 -12.17 -1.18 19.47
CA ARG A 101 -12.94 -1.73 18.35
C ARG A 101 -13.41 -0.70 17.32
N ASN A 102 -12.78 0.47 17.27
CA ASN A 102 -13.01 1.46 16.22
C ASN A 102 -12.08 1.20 15.04
N ARG A 103 -12.57 1.36 13.81
CA ARG A 103 -11.75 1.30 12.59
C ARG A 103 -10.54 2.22 12.71
N ILE A 104 -9.35 1.69 12.42
CA ILE A 104 -8.10 2.46 12.43
C ILE A 104 -8.13 3.49 11.29
N CYS A 105 -8.41 2.99 10.08
CA CYS A 105 -8.63 3.79 8.88
C CYS A 105 -10.11 3.83 8.54
N LYS A 106 -10.63 5.02 8.23
CA LYS A 106 -12.02 5.19 7.81
C LYS A 106 -12.25 4.83 6.34
N ARG A 107 -11.17 4.75 5.56
CA ARG A 107 -11.23 4.31 4.16
C ARG A 107 -11.27 2.80 4.14
N ASP A 108 -12.16 2.27 3.31
CA ASP A 108 -12.26 0.83 3.07
C ASP A 108 -11.17 0.34 2.11
N GLY A 109 -11.05 -0.98 2.00
CA GLY A 109 -10.07 -1.63 1.16
C GLY A 109 -8.70 -1.74 1.83
N PHE A 110 -7.63 -1.79 1.04
CA PHE A 110 -6.27 -2.05 1.51
C PHE A 110 -5.24 -1.38 0.61
N ALA A 111 -4.06 -1.07 1.17
CA ALA A 111 -2.94 -0.49 0.43
C ALA A 111 -1.63 -1.24 0.65
N CYS A 112 -0.74 -1.09 -0.32
CA CYS A 112 0.65 -1.54 -0.23
C CYS A 112 1.59 -0.56 -0.95
N ASP A 113 2.86 -0.60 -0.56
CA ASP A 113 3.94 0.16 -1.19
C ASP A 113 4.90 -0.82 -1.86
N PHE A 114 5.32 -0.55 -3.10
CA PHE A 114 6.24 -1.43 -3.81
C PHE A 114 7.13 -0.70 -4.82
N TYR A 115 8.15 -1.42 -5.30
CA TYR A 115 8.95 -1.05 -6.48
C TYR A 115 8.96 -2.20 -7.49
N ALA A 116 9.01 -1.88 -8.79
CA ALA A 116 9.51 -2.84 -9.78
C ALA A 116 11.05 -2.79 -9.77
N LEU A 117 11.72 -3.94 -9.77
CA LEU A 117 13.18 -3.96 -9.59
C LEU A 117 13.95 -3.36 -10.77
N ASN A 118 13.40 -3.48 -11.98
CA ASN A 118 14.08 -3.09 -13.22
C ASN A 118 13.36 -1.96 -13.97
N THR A 119 12.33 -1.35 -13.38
CA THR A 119 11.52 -0.32 -14.03
C THR A 119 11.29 0.85 -13.09
N ASP A 120 11.48 2.06 -13.60
CA ASP A 120 11.23 3.30 -12.87
C ASP A 120 9.76 3.43 -12.42
N SER A 121 9.55 3.93 -11.20
CA SER A 121 8.21 4.02 -10.61
C SER A 121 7.25 4.91 -11.40
N LEU A 122 7.72 5.89 -12.17
CA LEU A 122 6.86 6.72 -13.01
C LEU A 122 6.26 5.91 -14.15
N ILE A 123 7.07 5.06 -14.79
CA ILE A 123 6.62 4.19 -15.90
C ILE A 123 5.54 3.22 -15.39
N VAL A 124 5.82 2.56 -14.27
CA VAL A 124 4.88 1.61 -13.66
C VAL A 124 3.60 2.33 -13.22
N ALA A 125 3.71 3.49 -12.55
CA ALA A 125 2.55 4.25 -12.11
C ALA A 125 1.68 4.73 -13.27
N LYS A 126 2.28 5.21 -14.37
CA LYS A 126 1.53 5.61 -15.57
C LYS A 126 0.79 4.44 -16.19
N TRP A 127 1.40 3.27 -16.24
CA TRP A 127 0.74 2.07 -16.75
C TRP A 127 -0.44 1.65 -15.87
N ILE A 128 -0.27 1.62 -14.54
CA ILE A 128 -1.37 1.36 -13.60
C ILE A 128 -2.52 2.35 -13.82
N VAL A 129 -2.22 3.65 -13.88
CA VAL A 129 -3.21 4.71 -14.11
C VAL A 129 -3.94 4.57 -15.45
N THR A 130 -3.27 3.98 -16.44
CA THR A 130 -3.84 3.81 -17.77
C THR A 130 -4.77 2.59 -17.82
N TYR A 131 -4.36 1.46 -17.24
CA TYR A 131 -4.95 0.16 -17.54
C TYR A 131 -5.65 -0.54 -16.38
N LEU A 132 -5.39 -0.17 -15.13
CA LEU A 132 -5.89 -0.91 -13.97
C LEU A 132 -6.90 -0.11 -13.13
N PRO A 133 -7.91 -0.78 -12.55
CA PRO A 133 -8.74 -0.19 -11.50
C PRO A 133 -7.95 -0.09 -10.19
N PHE A 134 -8.00 1.07 -9.55
CA PHE A 134 -7.42 1.31 -8.23
C PHE A 134 -8.24 2.36 -7.48
N ASP A 135 -8.07 2.39 -6.16
CA ASP A 135 -8.65 3.45 -5.35
C ASP A 135 -7.73 4.68 -5.32
N ARG A 136 -6.51 4.54 -4.79
CA ARG A 136 -5.58 5.67 -4.68
C ARG A 136 -4.17 5.29 -5.07
N LEU A 137 -3.51 6.18 -5.80
CA LEU A 137 -2.09 6.10 -6.13
C LEU A 137 -1.39 7.34 -5.55
N TYR A 138 -0.41 7.12 -4.68
CA TYR A 138 0.49 8.18 -4.24
C TYR A 138 1.87 7.99 -4.87
N PHE A 139 2.30 9.01 -5.61
CA PHE A 139 3.58 9.01 -6.31
C PHE A 139 4.59 9.88 -5.55
N TYR A 140 5.67 9.25 -5.08
CA TYR A 140 6.71 9.90 -4.29
C TYR A 140 7.95 10.32 -5.10
N GLY A 141 7.98 9.99 -6.38
CA GLY A 141 9.13 10.18 -7.26
C GLY A 141 9.61 8.88 -7.88
N LYS A 142 10.37 9.02 -8.96
CA LYS A 142 10.78 7.97 -9.87
C LYS A 142 11.60 6.82 -9.23
N ASN A 143 12.39 7.17 -8.20
CA ASN A 143 13.21 6.25 -7.40
C ASN A 143 12.58 5.92 -6.03
N ARG A 144 11.30 6.19 -5.83
CA ARG A 144 10.56 5.95 -4.58
C ARG A 144 9.47 4.90 -4.80
N PRO A 145 9.01 4.17 -3.74
CA PRO A 145 8.00 3.15 -3.94
C PRO A 145 6.72 3.80 -4.45
N ILE A 146 5.88 3.05 -5.14
CA ILE A 146 4.51 3.46 -5.45
C ILE A 146 3.64 2.98 -4.31
N HIS A 147 2.89 3.90 -3.70
CA HIS A 147 1.76 3.51 -2.86
C HIS A 147 0.54 3.32 -3.75
N ILE A 148 -0.11 2.16 -3.62
CA ILE A 148 -1.33 1.84 -4.34
C ILE A 148 -2.34 1.21 -3.40
N SER A 149 -3.61 1.58 -3.55
CA SER A 149 -4.71 0.99 -2.81
C SER A 149 -5.85 0.51 -3.71
N ILE A 150 -6.63 -0.43 -3.19
CA ILE A 150 -7.92 -0.84 -3.75
C ILE A 150 -8.99 -0.57 -2.71
N ALA A 151 -10.21 -0.23 -3.15
CA ALA A 151 -11.37 -0.04 -2.29
C ALA A 151 -12.66 -0.21 -3.13
N PRO A 152 -13.82 -0.45 -2.51
CA PRO A 152 -15.09 -0.52 -3.23
C PRO A 152 -15.41 0.76 -4.04
N GLU A 153 -14.92 1.91 -3.59
CA GLU A 153 -15.12 3.21 -4.25
C GLU A 153 -14.37 3.32 -5.58
N ASN A 154 -13.20 2.67 -5.73
CA ASN A 154 -12.28 2.84 -6.86
C ASN A 154 -12.16 4.33 -7.26
N SER A 155 -11.73 5.19 -6.35
CA SER A 155 -11.76 6.64 -6.59
C SER A 155 -10.80 7.15 -7.68
N PHE A 156 -9.90 6.30 -8.19
CA PHE A 156 -8.85 6.65 -9.16
C PHE A 156 -8.06 7.92 -8.76
N ALA A 157 -7.92 8.16 -7.45
CA ALA A 157 -7.30 9.38 -6.95
C ALA A 157 -5.78 9.30 -7.11
N ILE A 158 -5.19 10.29 -7.76
CA ILE A 158 -3.74 10.37 -7.96
C ILE A 158 -3.21 11.56 -7.17
N THR A 159 -2.25 11.30 -6.28
CA THR A 159 -1.64 12.32 -5.43
C THR A 159 -0.12 12.32 -5.59
N LEU A 160 0.45 13.48 -5.87
CA LEU A 160 1.89 13.70 -5.89
C LEU A 160 2.38 14.09 -4.49
N LEU A 161 3.45 13.45 -4.02
CA LEU A 161 4.22 13.82 -2.83
C LEU A 161 5.72 13.87 -3.16
N GLU A 162 6.04 14.50 -4.28
CA GLU A 162 7.41 14.79 -4.68
C GLU A 162 8.06 15.75 -3.65
N GLN A 163 9.36 15.62 -3.42
CA GLN A 163 10.08 16.54 -2.54
C GLN A 163 10.01 17.96 -3.13
N ALA A 164 9.45 18.89 -2.37
CA ALA A 164 9.64 20.30 -2.66
C ALA A 164 11.08 20.72 -2.32
N PRO A 165 11.57 21.87 -2.83
CA PRO A 165 12.85 22.44 -2.41
C PRO A 165 12.94 22.68 -0.90
N SER A 166 11.81 22.95 -0.25
CA SER A 166 11.69 22.86 1.21
C SER A 166 11.50 21.40 1.61
N GLU A 167 12.15 20.93 2.66
CA GLU A 167 12.09 19.53 3.14
C GLU A 167 10.66 18.98 3.42
N ARG A 168 9.63 19.84 3.38
CA ARG A 168 8.21 19.46 3.50
C ARG A 168 7.64 18.93 2.20
N ARG A 169 6.99 17.76 2.26
CA ARG A 169 6.18 17.20 1.16
C ARG A 169 4.75 17.68 1.29
N ILE A 170 4.24 18.38 0.27
CA ILE A 170 2.85 18.83 0.23
C ILE A 170 2.09 17.92 -0.76
N PRO A 171 1.08 17.15 -0.30
CA PRO A 171 0.26 16.34 -1.17
C PRO A 171 -0.48 17.20 -2.20
N LYS A 172 -0.34 16.88 -3.49
CA LYS A 172 -1.07 17.55 -4.58
C LYS A 172 -1.85 16.52 -5.40
N ASN A 173 -3.17 16.61 -5.37
CA ASN A 173 -4.01 15.82 -6.26
C ASN A 173 -3.86 16.31 -7.71
N ILE A 174 -3.83 15.36 -8.64
CA ILE A 174 -3.62 15.63 -10.07
C ILE A 174 -4.60 14.79 -10.90
N LYS A 175 -5.06 15.33 -12.03
CA LYS A 175 -5.90 14.58 -12.97
C LYS A 175 -5.08 13.55 -13.74
N LYS A 176 -5.74 12.46 -14.17
CA LYS A 176 -5.12 11.39 -14.97
C LYS A 176 -4.34 11.94 -16.17
N GLU A 177 -4.94 12.83 -16.95
CA GLU A 177 -4.33 13.36 -18.18
C GLU A 177 -3.03 14.13 -17.86
N GLN A 178 -3.05 14.92 -16.79
CA GLN A 178 -1.88 15.69 -16.36
C GLN A 178 -0.79 14.79 -15.77
N PHE A 179 -1.16 13.72 -15.07
CA PHE A 179 -0.20 12.75 -14.55
C PHE A 179 0.53 12.00 -15.68
N LEU A 180 -0.20 11.61 -16.72
CA LEU A 180 0.37 10.90 -17.87
C LEU A 180 1.38 11.74 -18.68
N LEU A 181 1.33 13.07 -18.56
CA LEU A 181 2.30 13.99 -19.19
C LEU A 181 3.59 14.22 -18.38
N LYS A 182 3.71 13.69 -17.16
CA LYS A 182 4.93 13.90 -16.34
C LYS A 182 6.16 13.20 -16.95
N GLU A 183 7.33 13.78 -16.79
CA GLU A 183 8.62 13.22 -17.21
C GLU A 183 9.49 12.81 -16.02
#